data_AF-A0A395IRS2-F1
#
_entry.id   AF-A0A395IRS2-F1
#
_cell.length_a   1.000
_cell.length_b   1.000
_cell.length_c   1.000
_cell.angle_alpha   90.00
_cell.angle_beta   90.00
_cell.angle_gamma   90.00
#
_symmetry.space_group_name_H-M   'P 1'
#
loop_
_entity.id
_entity.type
_entity.pdbx_description
1 polymer ?
#
loop_
_entity_poly.entity_id
_entity_poly.type
_entity_poly.pdbx_seq_one_letter_code
_entity_poly.pdbx_strand_id
1 'polypeptide(L)'
;MVEGDPLYKRLLGPNQWPPSLPLIRSVIENYIQALFILSTKFLTLVGEALNISPSSLHSFLSPQHRLKVVHYSPIISPDINQGVGPHKDSSGWWTFLLQASAPHIRGLQAMNRSGTWIDIPNIPGNICCQYWSSVRSCY
;
A
#
# COMPACT_ATOMS: atom_id res chain seq x y z
N MET A 1 -19.37 -2.48 20.97
CA MET A 1 -18.51 -1.66 21.83
C MET A 1 -19.28 -1.35 23.10
N VAL A 2 -18.64 -1.42 24.27
CA VAL A 2 -19.30 -1.20 25.56
C VAL A 2 -18.85 0.14 26.14
N GLU A 3 -19.77 0.87 26.75
CA GLU A 3 -19.45 2.11 27.46
C GLU A 3 -18.47 1.81 28.61
N GLY A 4 -17.40 2.60 28.71
CA GLY A 4 -16.32 2.41 29.70
C GLY A 4 -15.04 1.71 29.19
N ASP A 5 -15.01 1.22 27.94
CA ASP A 5 -13.77 0.66 27.37
C ASP A 5 -12.65 1.73 27.26
N PRO A 6 -11.37 1.35 27.51
CA PRO A 6 -10.22 2.25 27.39
C PRO A 6 -10.14 2.96 26.03
N LEU A 7 -9.69 4.22 26.01
CA LEU A 7 -9.63 5.04 24.78
C LEU A 7 -8.88 4.36 23.62
N TYR A 8 -7.82 3.60 23.90
CA TYR A 8 -7.06 2.91 22.86
C TYR A 8 -7.86 1.80 22.13
N LYS A 9 -8.94 1.28 22.74
CA LYS A 9 -9.84 0.33 22.08
C LYS A 9 -10.82 1.02 21.12
N ARG A 10 -10.91 2.36 21.15
CA ARG A 10 -11.75 3.18 20.26
C ARG A 10 -11.03 3.60 18.96
N LEU A 11 -9.85 3.05 18.70
CA LEU A 11 -9.06 3.34 17.49
C LEU A 11 -9.60 2.64 16.23
N LEU A 12 -10.57 1.72 16.39
CA LEU A 12 -11.22 0.99 15.30
C LEU A 12 -12.67 1.45 15.18
N GLY A 13 -12.95 2.24 14.14
CA GLY A 13 -14.30 2.66 13.77
C GLY A 13 -14.73 2.05 12.42
N PRO A 14 -16.03 2.11 12.09
CA PRO A 14 -16.50 1.69 10.77
C PRO A 14 -15.89 2.55 9.66
N ASN A 15 -15.54 1.92 8.53
CA ASN A 15 -15.13 2.64 7.32
C ASN A 15 -16.24 3.61 6.88
N GLN A 16 -15.84 4.80 6.45
CA GLN A 16 -16.73 5.80 5.89
C GLN A 16 -16.77 5.65 4.37
N TRP A 17 -17.96 5.75 3.77
CA TRP A 17 -18.17 5.54 2.34
C TRP A 17 -18.87 6.75 1.71
N PRO A 18 -18.35 7.32 0.62
CA PRO A 18 -18.97 8.47 -0.04
C PRO A 18 -20.28 8.07 -0.75
N PRO A 19 -21.44 8.66 -0.40
CA PRO A 19 -22.72 8.32 -1.03
C PRO A 19 -22.76 8.58 -2.54
N SER A 20 -21.95 9.52 -3.03
CA SER A 20 -21.83 9.86 -4.45
C SER A 20 -21.15 8.78 -5.30
N LEU A 21 -20.50 7.79 -4.68
CA LEU A 21 -19.82 6.69 -5.38
C LEU A 21 -20.32 5.34 -4.84
N PRO A 22 -21.56 4.93 -5.13
CA PRO A 22 -22.17 3.75 -4.52
C PRO A 22 -21.41 2.44 -4.75
N LEU A 23 -20.63 2.35 -5.83
CA LEU A 23 -19.83 1.16 -6.17
C LEU A 23 -18.47 1.12 -5.46
N ILE A 24 -18.02 2.21 -4.83
CA ILE A 24 -16.64 2.28 -4.31
C ILE A 24 -16.39 1.26 -3.20
N ARG A 25 -17.41 0.98 -2.39
CA ARG A 25 -17.31 0.03 -1.29
C ARG A 25 -17.01 -1.37 -1.78
N SER A 26 -17.82 -1.89 -2.70
CA SER A 26 -17.64 -3.25 -3.22
C SER A 26 -16.33 -3.38 -3.98
N VAL A 27 -15.94 -2.36 -4.75
CA VAL A 27 -14.64 -2.33 -5.45
C VAL A 27 -13.47 -2.41 -4.46
N ILE A 28 -13.47 -1.57 -3.43
CA ILE A 28 -12.39 -1.53 -2.43
C ILE A 28 -12.34 -2.83 -1.61
N GLU A 29 -13.49 -3.33 -1.15
CA GLU A 29 -13.56 -4.57 -0.37
C GLU A 29 -13.06 -5.76 -1.19
N ASN A 30 -13.48 -5.88 -2.46
CA ASN A 30 -12.98 -6.93 -3.36
C ASN A 30 -11.48 -6.81 -3.62
N TYR A 31 -10.97 -5.59 -3.81
CA TYR A 31 -9.55 -5.36 -4.03
C TYR A 31 -8.70 -5.72 -2.79
N ILE A 32 -9.16 -5.36 -1.59
CA ILE A 32 -8.51 -5.75 -0.33
C ILE A 32 -8.49 -7.27 -0.18
N GLN A 33 -9.58 -7.97 -0.50
CA GLN A 33 -9.62 -9.44 -0.45
C GLN A 33 -8.65 -10.09 -1.44
N ALA A 34 -8.57 -9.57 -2.68
CA ALA A 34 -7.62 -10.06 -3.67
C ALA A 34 -6.16 -9.86 -3.20
N LEU A 35 -5.84 -8.68 -2.65
CA LEU A 35 -4.52 -8.39 -2.09
C LEU A 35 -4.21 -9.23 -0.84
N PHE A 36 -5.20 -9.53 -0.01
CA PHE A 36 -5.02 -10.41 1.14
C PHE A 36 -4.57 -11.80 0.68
N ILE A 37 -5.29 -12.41 -0.26
CA ILE A 37 -4.94 -13.72 -0.83
C ILE A 37 -3.51 -13.71 -1.41
N LEU A 38 -3.18 -12.66 -2.19
CA LEU A 38 -1.85 -12.50 -2.75
C LEU A 38 -0.76 -12.38 -1.66
N SER A 39 -0.99 -11.55 -0.65
CA SER A 39 -0.04 -11.29 0.44
C SER A 39 0.25 -12.54 1.27
N THR A 40 -0.78 -13.36 1.54
CA THR A 40 -0.65 -14.62 2.27
C THR A 40 0.13 -15.65 1.46
N LYS A 41 -0.09 -15.72 0.14
CA LYS A 41 0.75 -16.54 -0.75
C LYS A 41 2.20 -16.09 -0.72
N PHE A 42 2.45 -14.78 -0.80
CA PHE A 42 3.80 -14.23 -0.72
C PHE A 42 4.50 -14.59 0.60
N LEU A 43 3.79 -14.50 1.72
CA LEU A 43 4.32 -14.86 3.03
C LEU A 43 4.68 -16.35 3.13
N THR A 44 3.90 -17.21 2.47
CA THR A 44 4.17 -18.65 2.35
C THR A 44 5.46 -18.91 1.58
N LEU A 45 5.63 -18.27 0.42
CA LEU A 45 6.84 -18.37 -0.40
C LEU A 45 8.09 -17.84 0.33
N VAL A 46 7.93 -16.82 1.17
CA VAL A 46 9.02 -16.31 2.02
C VAL A 46 9.42 -17.33 3.07
N GLY A 47 8.45 -18.01 3.70
CA GLY A 47 8.74 -19.12 4.62
C GLY A 47 9.55 -20.22 3.94
N GLU A 48 9.15 -20.62 2.73
CA GLU A 48 9.89 -21.59 1.91
C GLU A 48 11.31 -21.11 1.58
N ALA A 49 11.48 -19.87 1.13
CA ALA A 49 12.78 -19.29 0.79
C ALA A 49 13.74 -19.20 2.00
N LEU A 50 13.19 -19.11 3.20
CA LEU A 50 13.94 -19.10 4.47
C LEU A 50 14.19 -20.52 5.01
N ASN A 51 13.76 -21.58 4.32
CA ASN A 51 13.83 -22.98 4.76
C ASN A 51 13.14 -23.22 6.12
N ILE A 52 12.05 -22.51 6.39
CA ILE A 52 11.17 -22.76 7.54
C ILE A 52 9.82 -23.34 7.07
N SER A 53 8.94 -23.72 8.01
CA SER A 53 7.60 -24.16 7.61
C SER A 53 6.88 -23.04 6.83
N PRO A 54 6.22 -23.33 5.69
CA PRO A 54 5.54 -22.32 4.88
C PRO A 54 4.48 -21.52 5.65
N SER A 55 3.91 -22.11 6.72
CA SER A 55 2.92 -21.46 7.57
C SER A 55 3.51 -20.79 8.81
N SER A 56 4.83 -20.86 9.05
CA SER A 56 5.48 -20.36 10.28
C SER A 56 5.20 -18.88 10.54
N LEU A 57 5.02 -18.08 9.49
CA LEU A 57 4.81 -16.64 9.60
C LEU A 57 3.32 -16.25 9.63
N HIS A 58 2.40 -17.17 9.36
CA HIS A 58 0.96 -16.85 9.22
C HIS A 58 0.32 -16.40 10.54
N SER A 59 0.86 -16.83 11.69
CA SER A 59 0.42 -16.40 13.02
C SER A 59 0.60 -14.90 13.28
N PHE A 60 1.45 -14.23 12.49
CA PHE A 60 1.69 -12.78 12.58
C PHE A 60 0.80 -11.96 11.64
N LEU A 61 -0.11 -12.61 10.90
CA LEU A 61 -1.10 -11.89 10.10
C LEU A 61 -2.11 -11.18 11.02
N SER A 62 -2.39 -9.92 10.72
CA SER A 62 -3.38 -9.10 11.43
C SER A 62 -4.58 -8.87 10.53
N PRO A 63 -5.81 -8.78 11.07
CA PRO A 63 -6.99 -8.40 10.28
C PRO A 63 -6.93 -6.96 9.75
N GLN A 64 -5.93 -6.17 10.16
CA GLN A 64 -5.86 -4.74 9.89
C GLN A 64 -5.18 -4.42 8.54
N HIS A 65 -5.82 -4.80 7.45
CA HIS A 65 -5.44 -4.34 6.11
C HIS A 65 -5.89 -2.89 5.89
N ARG A 66 -5.06 -2.10 5.21
CA ARG A 66 -5.35 -0.71 4.88
C ARG A 66 -5.20 -0.51 3.37
N LEU A 67 -6.14 0.20 2.77
CA LEU A 67 -6.02 0.69 1.40
C LEU A 67 -6.00 2.22 1.43
N LYS A 68 -5.08 2.81 0.65
CA LYS A 68 -5.00 4.25 0.43
C LYS A 68 -5.18 4.53 -1.06
N VAL A 69 -6.24 5.25 -1.41
CA VAL A 69 -6.44 5.77 -2.77
C VAL A 69 -5.91 7.19 -2.80
N VAL A 70 -5.01 7.50 -3.72
CA VAL A 70 -4.36 8.81 -3.82
C VAL A 70 -4.49 9.34 -5.23
N HIS A 71 -4.93 10.59 -5.35
CA HIS A 71 -4.99 11.32 -6.61
C HIS A 71 -4.05 12.52 -6.52
N TYR A 72 -3.17 12.66 -7.51
CA TYR A 72 -2.25 13.79 -7.63
C TYR A 72 -2.70 14.64 -8.81
N SER A 73 -3.08 15.89 -8.55
CA SER A 73 -3.43 16.83 -9.60
C SER A 73 -2.19 17.26 -10.40
N PRO A 74 -2.33 17.60 -11.69
CA PRO A 74 -1.22 18.14 -12.48
C PRO A 74 -0.58 19.36 -11.83
N ILE A 75 0.75 19.50 -11.96
CA ILE A 75 1.47 20.67 -11.45
C ILE A 75 1.03 21.93 -12.20
N ILE A 76 0.78 23.01 -11.46
CA ILE A 76 0.50 24.35 -12.01
C ILE A 76 1.74 25.27 -11.91
N SER A 77 2.72 24.94 -11.06
CA SER A 77 3.97 25.70 -10.89
C SER A 77 5.20 24.78 -10.68
N PRO A 78 6.31 24.97 -11.42
CA PRO A 78 7.48 24.09 -11.40
C PRO A 78 8.19 23.98 -10.04
N ASP A 79 7.97 24.94 -9.13
CA ASP A 79 8.62 24.99 -7.82
C ASP A 79 7.96 24.07 -6.78
N ILE A 80 6.79 23.47 -7.11
CA ILE A 80 6.04 22.56 -6.23
C ILE A 80 5.74 21.26 -7.00
N ASN A 81 6.70 20.34 -7.01
CA ASN A 81 6.65 19.07 -7.76
C ASN A 81 6.65 17.82 -6.84
N GLN A 82 6.48 18.02 -5.53
CA GLN A 82 6.47 16.92 -4.56
C GLN A 82 5.04 16.55 -4.19
N GLY A 83 4.62 15.34 -4.57
CA GLY A 83 3.33 14.78 -4.14
C GLY A 83 3.41 14.22 -2.71
N VAL A 84 4.23 13.19 -2.51
CA VAL A 84 4.49 12.60 -1.18
C VAL A 84 6.00 12.53 -0.99
N GLY A 85 6.47 13.09 0.13
CA GLY A 85 7.89 13.13 0.44
C GLY A 85 8.51 11.76 0.74
N PRO A 86 9.85 11.69 0.84
CA PRO A 86 10.56 10.49 1.23
C PRO A 86 10.03 9.90 2.55
N HIS A 87 9.59 8.64 2.50
CA HIS A 87 9.17 7.90 3.69
C HIS A 87 9.39 6.40 3.49
N LYS A 88 9.37 5.65 4.60
CA LYS A 88 9.29 4.18 4.59
C LYS A 88 7.90 3.78 5.06
N ASP A 89 7.33 2.79 4.41
CA ASP A 89 6.08 2.20 4.89
C ASP A 89 6.35 1.48 6.22
N SER A 90 5.69 1.96 7.27
CA SER A 90 5.82 1.42 8.62
C SER A 90 4.76 0.38 8.96
N SER A 91 3.91 0.03 7.99
CA SER A 91 2.69 -0.74 8.22
C SER A 91 2.68 -2.08 7.51
N GLY A 92 2.87 -3.15 8.28
CA GLY A 92 2.67 -4.52 7.82
C GLY A 92 3.89 -5.13 7.16
N TRP A 93 3.69 -6.31 6.56
CA TRP A 93 4.75 -7.07 5.90
C TRP A 93 5.13 -6.47 4.55
N TRP A 94 4.16 -6.08 3.74
CA TRP A 94 4.38 -5.61 2.37
C TRP A 94 3.39 -4.51 2.01
N THR A 95 3.78 -3.63 1.10
CA THR A 95 2.87 -2.72 0.41
C THR A 95 2.79 -3.11 -1.07
N PHE A 96 1.58 -3.33 -1.56
CA PHE A 96 1.27 -3.53 -2.97
C PHE A 96 0.70 -2.24 -3.54
N LEU A 97 1.41 -1.64 -4.50
CA LEU A 97 1.08 -0.35 -5.07
C LEU A 97 0.75 -0.51 -6.55
N LEU A 98 -0.48 -0.13 -6.90
CA LEU A 98 -0.93 0.00 -8.29
C LEU A 98 -0.78 1.45 -8.74
N GLN A 99 -0.01 1.68 -9.81
CA GLN A 99 0.05 2.98 -10.47
C GLN A 99 -1.11 3.11 -11.46
N ALA A 100 -2.25 3.65 -10.99
CA ALA A 100 -3.49 3.70 -11.78
C ALA A 100 -3.48 4.70 -12.95
N SER A 101 -2.46 5.56 -13.04
CA SER A 101 -2.27 6.51 -14.15
C SER A 101 -1.85 5.80 -15.44
N ALA A 102 -1.92 6.49 -16.58
CA ALA A 102 -1.40 5.97 -17.83
C ALA A 102 0.12 5.67 -17.75
N PRO A 103 0.66 4.69 -18.51
CA PRO A 103 2.05 4.25 -18.38
C PRO A 103 3.12 5.33 -18.58
N HIS A 104 2.81 6.37 -19.36
CA HIS A 104 3.71 7.50 -19.59
C HIS A 104 3.76 8.49 -18.41
N ILE A 105 2.78 8.44 -17.51
CA ILE A 105 2.76 9.26 -16.30
C ILE A 105 3.68 8.61 -15.27
N ARG A 106 4.77 9.31 -14.98
CA ARG A 106 5.74 8.91 -13.96
C ARG A 106 5.38 9.52 -12.61
N GLY A 107 6.00 8.99 -11.56
CA GLY A 107 6.07 9.71 -10.31
C GLY A 107 6.53 8.92 -9.10
N LEU A 108 6.39 7.59 -9.13
CA LEU A 108 6.93 6.74 -8.07
C LEU A 108 8.45 6.64 -8.21
N GLN A 109 9.15 6.92 -7.11
CA GLN A 109 10.60 6.71 -7.01
C GLN A 109 10.95 5.92 -5.75
N ALA A 110 11.96 5.06 -5.87
CA ALA A 110 12.53 4.32 -4.75
C ALA A 110 14.01 4.70 -4.56
N MET A 111 14.46 4.75 -3.31
CA MET A 111 15.87 4.99 -3.01
C MET A 111 16.63 3.66 -3.00
N ASN A 112 17.70 3.57 -3.78
CA ASN A 112 18.60 2.42 -3.77
C ASN A 112 19.59 2.47 -2.59
N ARG A 113 20.45 1.44 -2.47
CA ARG A 113 21.45 1.36 -1.38
C ARG A 113 22.55 2.43 -1.44
N SER A 114 22.76 3.08 -2.59
CA SER A 114 23.70 4.20 -2.72
C SER A 114 23.07 5.55 -2.37
N GLY A 115 21.81 5.58 -1.90
CA GLY A 115 21.10 6.82 -1.58
C GLY A 115 20.54 7.55 -2.82
N THR A 116 20.57 6.91 -3.98
CA THR A 116 20.09 7.48 -5.24
C THR A 116 18.62 7.13 -5.46
N TRP A 117 17.83 8.11 -5.87
CA TRP A 117 16.43 7.91 -6.25
C TRP A 117 16.34 7.36 -7.68
N ILE A 118 15.54 6.31 -7.86
CA ILE A 118 15.31 5.63 -9.14
C ILE A 118 13.82 5.67 -9.46
N ASP A 119 13.48 6.03 -10.69
CA ASP A 119 12.12 5.94 -11.21
C ASP A 119 11.65 4.49 -11.26
N ILE A 120 10.46 4.23 -10.70
CA ILE A 120 9.78 2.95 -10.85
C ILE A 120 8.85 3.06 -12.07
N PRO A 121 9.07 2.24 -13.11
CA PRO A 121 8.27 2.31 -14.33
C PRO A 121 6.84 1.84 -14.07
N ASN A 122 5.87 2.57 -14.63
CA ASN A 122 4.48 2.15 -14.65
C ASN A 122 4.25 1.16 -15.80
N ILE A 123 4.35 -0.14 -15.51
CA ILE A 123 4.19 -1.22 -16.48
C ILE A 123 2.73 -1.73 -16.45
N PRO A 124 2.02 -1.73 -17.59
CA PRO A 124 0.65 -2.25 -17.65
C PRO A 124 0.51 -3.67 -17.10
N GLY A 125 -0.51 -3.90 -16.27
CA GLY A 125 -0.79 -5.20 -15.67
C GLY A 125 0.08 -5.55 -14.45
N ASN A 126 1.04 -4.70 -14.07
CA ASN A 126 1.90 -4.93 -12.92
C ASN A 126 1.45 -4.13 -11.69
N ILE A 127 1.80 -4.67 -10.52
CA ILE A 127 1.77 -3.96 -9.24
C ILE A 127 3.19 -3.93 -8.68
N CYS A 128 3.58 -2.82 -8.08
CA CYS A 128 4.83 -2.73 -7.35
C CYS A 128 4.66 -3.36 -5.97
N CYS A 129 5.58 -4.23 -5.57
CA CYS A 129 5.60 -4.81 -4.22
C CYS A 129 6.85 -4.31 -3.50
N GLN A 130 6.69 -3.77 -2.29
CA GLN A 130 7.81 -3.27 -1.49
C GLN A 130 7.79 -3.79 -0.06
N TYR A 131 8.99 -4.07 0.44
CA TYR A 131 9.29 -4.38 1.84
C TYR A 131 10.21 -3.28 2.38
N TRP A 132 9.76 -2.54 3.40
CA TRP A 132 10.59 -1.62 4.19
C TRP A 132 11.51 -0.68 3.37
N SER A 133 11.04 -0.20 2.22
CA SER A 133 11.82 0.61 1.29
C SER A 133 11.44 2.08 1.38
N SER A 134 12.42 2.98 1.20
CA SER A 134 12.14 4.41 1.13
C SER A 134 11.56 4.75 -0.24
N VAL A 135 10.34 5.29 -0.26
CA VAL A 135 9.66 5.72 -1.48
C VAL A 135 9.21 7.17 -1.40
N ARG A 136 9.03 7.79 -2.56
CA ARG A 136 8.41 9.09 -2.70
C ARG A 136 7.59 9.14 -3.98
N SER A 137 6.66 10.08 -4.03
CA SER A 137 5.96 10.45 -5.25
C SER A 137 6.35 11.87 -5.63
N CYS A 138 6.95 12.02 -6.80
CA CYS A 138 7.21 13.29 -7.46
C CYS A 138 6.26 13.39 -8.65
N TYR A 139 5.66 14.55 -8.89
CA TYR A 139 4.84 14.79 -10.07
C TYR A 139 5.29 16.07 -10.71
#